data_AF-A0A6C2DSF7-F1
#
_entry.id   AF-A0A6C2DSF7-F1
#
_cell.length_a   1.000
_cell.length_b   1.000
_cell.length_c   1.000
_cell.angle_alpha   90.00
_cell.angle_beta   90.00
_cell.angle_gamma   90.00
#
_symmetry.space_group_name_H-M   'P 1'
#
loop_
_entity.id
_entity.type
_entity.pdbx_description
1 polymer ?
#
loop_
_entity_poly.entity_id
_entity_poly.type
_entity_poly.pdbx_seq_one_letter_code
_entity_poly.pdbx_strand_id
1 'polypeptide(L)'
;MSTAKDKQKCLDCLIQAIADLNGQANREQLTKISNLIIQTMTGPWRSFHTPNHIFEVGEGGDAIEVISALFHDLVYVQVDQGISVNISRYISPYIKQDREQLVILEPPELQEDVAFKMVIMLFGFQHGQPLLPMSGQNEFLSALIAIKALENMLPLTRLTEIAACIEATIPFRPQLESGLTCSDLLFGRLVEANEVFQFGWSDPEIAEIVKRAVRLSNRDVENFASPNSSRFLNNTWNLIPETNHDLKNVNSYSVHGYRVSIQKMEGFMNFLSPEIVFRRYRDEPSEKNYYKLLAQTKQNLEVSRLYLGTKLTSIAVLEALSFRIGRDISLSTMMGELPLEDTPVIGLEQFLPEIDTPHQPSTPIEAEVLELLDKGRTVDSSYDVKNSPVATFMVKSLGFSEMQRMLLLSKEFFKGNFTSEELIASCDPYVMSTIKGAVLQLFESRKAALSQ
;
A
#
# COMPACT_ATOMS: atom_id res chain seq x y z
N MET A 1 -11.50 2.24 16.99
CA MET A 1 -10.62 2.33 18.18
C MET A 1 -10.50 3.80 18.59
N SER A 2 -10.33 4.09 19.89
CA SER A 2 -10.49 5.44 20.43
C SER A 2 -9.35 6.37 20.03
N THR A 3 -9.62 7.34 19.16
CA THR A 3 -8.70 8.40 18.72
C THR A 3 -7.98 9.09 19.89
N ALA A 4 -8.57 9.12 21.08
CA ALA A 4 -7.94 9.67 22.28
C ALA A 4 -6.74 8.83 22.77
N LYS A 5 -6.83 7.49 22.68
CA LYS A 5 -5.73 6.58 23.05
C LYS A 5 -4.55 6.75 22.09
N ASP A 6 -4.82 6.85 20.80
CA ASP A 6 -3.77 7.01 19.78
C ASP A 6 -3.08 8.37 19.91
N LYS A 7 -3.86 9.44 20.19
CA LYS A 7 -3.31 10.77 20.52
C LYS A 7 -2.40 10.74 21.74
N GLN A 8 -2.79 10.05 22.80
CA GLN A 8 -1.98 9.93 24.00
C GLN A 8 -0.70 9.13 23.72
N LYS A 9 -0.79 7.98 23.03
CA LYS A 9 0.38 7.18 22.65
C LYS A 9 1.36 7.98 21.79
N CYS A 10 0.87 8.70 20.79
CA CYS A 10 1.71 9.57 19.94
C CYS A 10 2.38 10.69 20.75
N LEU A 11 1.64 11.33 21.67
CA LEU A 11 2.21 12.33 22.57
C LEU A 11 3.33 11.76 23.45
N ASP A 12 3.12 10.57 24.02
CA ASP A 12 4.11 9.92 24.87
C ASP A 12 5.38 9.56 24.09
N CYS A 13 5.24 9.05 22.86
CA CYS A 13 6.37 8.82 21.96
C CYS A 13 7.15 10.11 21.67
N LEU A 14 6.45 11.22 21.35
CA LEU A 14 7.10 12.50 21.07
C LEU A 14 7.83 13.07 22.30
N ILE A 15 7.21 13.00 23.49
CA ILE A 15 7.82 13.47 24.74
C ILE A 15 9.13 12.73 24.99
N GLN A 16 9.10 11.40 24.90
CA GLN A 16 10.26 10.56 25.15
C GLN A 16 11.37 10.83 24.12
N ALA A 17 11.04 10.79 22.82
CA ALA A 17 12.03 10.97 21.76
C ALA A 17 12.68 12.37 21.77
N ILE A 18 11.90 13.42 22.04
CA ILE A 18 12.46 14.78 22.16
C ILE A 18 13.39 14.89 23.38
N ALA A 19 13.03 14.28 24.51
CA ALA A 19 13.89 14.24 25.69
C ALA A 19 15.20 13.48 25.43
N ASP A 20 15.13 12.33 24.77
CA ASP A 20 16.30 11.51 24.41
C ASP A 20 17.27 12.23 23.45
N LEU A 21 16.74 13.13 22.62
CA LEU A 21 17.53 13.99 21.74
C LEU A 21 18.00 15.29 22.41
N ASN A 22 17.76 15.47 23.70
CA ASN A 22 18.02 16.71 24.45
C ASN A 22 17.35 17.95 23.83
N GLY A 23 16.19 17.75 23.21
CA GLY A 23 15.39 18.82 22.61
C GLY A 23 14.65 19.66 23.66
N GLN A 24 14.17 20.82 23.23
CA GLN A 24 13.45 21.78 24.07
C GLN A 24 12.04 22.00 23.54
N ALA A 25 11.06 21.32 24.12
CA ALA A 25 9.66 21.53 23.79
C ALA A 25 8.79 21.50 25.05
N ASN A 26 7.78 22.35 25.11
CA ASN A 26 6.77 22.24 26.15
C ASN A 26 5.69 21.22 25.76
N ARG A 27 4.98 20.69 26.76
CA ARG A 27 3.94 19.68 26.55
C ARG A 27 2.81 20.17 25.64
N GLU A 28 2.48 21.45 25.66
CA GLU A 28 1.42 22.04 24.82
C GLU A 28 1.78 21.98 23.33
N GLN A 29 3.02 22.31 22.98
CA GLN A 29 3.56 22.21 21.62
C GLN A 29 3.51 20.76 21.12
N LEU A 30 4.02 19.80 21.92
CA LEU A 30 3.99 18.38 21.55
C LEU A 30 2.57 17.83 21.45
N THR A 31 1.63 18.32 22.26
CA THR A 31 0.21 17.97 22.16
C THR A 31 -0.40 18.47 20.85
N LYS A 32 -0.02 19.66 20.37
CA LYS A 32 -0.48 20.16 19.06
C LYS A 32 0.06 19.28 17.93
N ILE A 33 1.31 18.87 18.02
CA ILE A 33 1.95 17.99 17.02
C ILE A 33 1.32 16.60 17.02
N SER A 34 1.14 15.97 18.19
CA SER A 34 0.50 14.64 18.26
C SER A 34 -0.93 14.65 17.72
N ASN A 35 -1.68 15.72 18.01
CA ASN A 35 -3.02 15.90 17.45
C ASN A 35 -3.00 16.06 15.92
N LEU A 36 -2.03 16.81 15.38
CA LEU A 36 -1.86 16.98 13.94
C LEU A 36 -1.58 15.63 13.25
N ILE A 37 -0.67 14.83 13.81
CA ILE A 37 -0.31 13.50 13.31
C ILE A 37 -1.53 12.59 13.32
N ILE A 38 -2.18 12.41 14.46
CA ILE A 38 -3.31 11.47 14.54
C ILE A 38 -4.51 11.92 13.71
N GLN A 39 -4.76 13.22 13.59
CA GLN A 39 -5.86 13.71 12.77
C GLN A 39 -5.66 13.42 11.28
N THR A 40 -4.45 13.58 10.75
CA THR A 40 -4.16 13.31 9.34
C THR A 40 -4.22 11.81 9.03
N MET A 41 -3.78 10.97 9.98
CA MET A 41 -3.79 9.51 9.83
C MET A 41 -5.15 8.83 10.06
N THR A 42 -6.16 9.56 10.52
CA THR A 42 -7.52 9.03 10.76
C THR A 42 -8.51 9.47 9.69
N GLY A 43 -8.01 9.93 8.54
CA GLY A 43 -8.81 10.21 7.36
C GLY A 43 -9.60 8.97 6.93
N PRO A 44 -10.79 9.14 6.34
CA PRO A 44 -11.66 8.00 6.07
C PRO A 44 -11.00 7.03 5.08
N TRP A 45 -10.14 7.50 4.18
CA TRP A 45 -9.49 6.72 3.11
C TRP A 45 -8.27 5.92 3.57
N ARG A 46 -7.80 6.14 4.80
CA ARG A 46 -6.66 5.43 5.39
C ARG A 46 -7.12 4.11 6.00
N SER A 47 -6.68 3.00 5.43
CA SER A 47 -6.99 1.62 5.87
C SER A 47 -5.72 0.84 6.23
N PHE A 48 -4.62 1.12 5.55
CA PHE A 48 -3.28 0.62 5.84
C PHE A 48 -2.44 1.68 6.58
N HIS A 49 -2.32 2.89 6.00
CA HIS A 49 -1.52 3.98 6.55
C HIS A 49 -2.25 4.66 7.72
N THR A 50 -2.25 4.02 8.88
CA THR A 50 -3.04 4.36 10.08
C THR A 50 -2.14 4.69 11.29
N PRO A 51 -2.68 5.20 12.42
CA PRO A 51 -1.89 5.39 13.64
C PRO A 51 -1.19 4.12 14.13
N ASN A 52 -1.82 2.95 13.99
CA ASN A 52 -1.18 1.69 14.41
C ASN A 52 0.06 1.40 13.58
N HIS A 53 0.00 1.64 12.27
CA HIS A 53 1.13 1.44 11.37
C HIS A 53 2.35 2.29 11.78
N ILE A 54 2.20 3.60 11.98
CA ILE A 54 3.35 4.45 12.40
C ILE A 54 3.95 4.04 13.75
N PHE A 55 3.13 3.48 14.65
CA PHE A 55 3.64 2.97 15.92
C PHE A 55 4.41 1.66 15.77
N GLU A 56 3.96 0.76 14.88
CA GLU A 56 4.67 -0.48 14.56
C GLU A 56 6.00 -0.16 13.87
N VAL A 57 6.03 0.77 12.91
CA VAL A 57 7.26 1.20 12.22
C VAL A 57 8.27 1.81 13.20
N GLY A 58 7.81 2.59 14.18
CA GLY A 58 8.67 3.18 15.20
C GLY A 58 9.15 2.20 16.27
N GLU A 59 8.52 1.02 16.41
CA GLU A 59 8.78 0.09 17.52
C GLU A 59 10.22 -0.44 17.51
N GLY A 60 10.91 -0.29 18.64
CA GLY A 60 12.30 -0.73 18.80
C GLY A 60 13.35 0.18 18.15
N GLY A 61 12.95 1.33 17.61
CA GLY A 61 13.85 2.33 17.02
C GLY A 61 14.44 3.30 18.05
N ASP A 62 15.51 3.99 17.67
CA ASP A 62 15.98 5.14 18.45
C ASP A 62 15.07 6.37 18.28
N ALA A 63 15.34 7.45 19.02
CA ALA A 63 14.51 8.64 19.02
C ALA A 63 14.35 9.31 17.64
N ILE A 64 15.37 9.24 16.77
CA ILE A 64 15.27 9.75 15.40
C ILE A 64 14.35 8.85 14.57
N GLU A 65 14.50 7.54 14.69
CA GLU A 65 13.64 6.58 13.99
C GLU A 65 12.18 6.69 14.44
N VAL A 66 11.93 6.82 15.74
CA VAL A 66 10.58 7.01 16.29
C VAL A 66 9.94 8.27 15.74
N ILE A 67 10.62 9.42 15.79
CA ILE A 67 10.06 10.66 15.25
C ILE A 67 9.80 10.52 13.74
N SER A 68 10.75 9.95 13.00
CA SER A 68 10.61 9.75 11.56
C SER A 68 9.41 8.85 11.22
N ALA A 69 9.23 7.75 11.95
CA ALA A 69 8.09 6.85 11.80
C ALA A 69 6.75 7.58 12.02
N LEU A 70 6.65 8.42 13.05
CA LEU A 70 5.42 9.17 13.34
C LEU A 70 5.02 10.16 12.22
N PHE A 71 5.96 10.56 11.37
CA PHE A 71 5.74 11.57 10.34
C PHE A 71 5.74 11.05 8.90
N HIS A 72 6.40 9.93 8.59
CA HIS A 72 6.70 9.57 7.20
C HIS A 72 5.47 9.49 6.27
N ASP A 73 4.33 9.02 6.78
CA ASP A 73 3.04 8.90 6.06
C ASP A 73 2.02 10.01 6.35
N LEU A 74 2.47 11.10 6.98
CA LEU A 74 1.59 12.21 7.37
C LEU A 74 0.81 12.77 6.17
N VAL A 75 1.45 12.84 5.00
CA VAL A 75 0.84 13.29 3.74
C VAL A 75 0.69 12.12 2.79
N TYR A 76 -0.51 11.93 2.26
CA TYR A 76 -0.75 10.90 1.24
C TYR A 76 -1.84 11.39 0.28
N VAL A 77 -1.44 12.32 -0.61
CA VAL A 77 -2.36 13.16 -1.39
C VAL A 77 -3.34 12.35 -2.24
N GLN A 78 -2.85 11.26 -2.83
CA GLN A 78 -3.63 10.41 -3.75
C GLN A 78 -4.73 9.63 -3.00
N VAL A 79 -4.48 9.28 -1.74
CA VAL A 79 -5.43 8.57 -0.89
C VAL A 79 -6.37 9.53 -0.19
N ASP A 80 -5.87 10.64 0.32
CA ASP A 80 -6.69 11.62 1.05
C ASP A 80 -7.54 12.52 0.11
N GLN A 81 -7.34 12.40 -1.21
CA GLN A 81 -7.93 13.28 -2.25
C GLN A 81 -7.60 14.76 -2.06
N GLY A 82 -6.43 15.07 -1.50
CA GLY A 82 -5.98 16.43 -1.25
C GLY A 82 -5.06 16.57 -0.04
N ILE A 83 -4.82 17.82 0.36
CA ILE A 83 -4.02 18.18 1.53
C ILE A 83 -4.92 18.87 2.55
N SER A 84 -4.90 18.39 3.79
CA SER A 84 -5.69 18.98 4.88
C SER A 84 -5.24 20.42 5.19
N VAL A 85 -6.21 21.31 5.44
CA VAL A 85 -5.96 22.71 5.82
C VAL A 85 -5.05 22.84 7.05
N ASN A 86 -5.08 21.86 7.95
CA ASN A 86 -4.27 21.91 9.17
C ASN A 86 -2.77 21.77 8.88
N ILE A 87 -2.39 21.00 7.85
CA ILE A 87 -1.01 20.81 7.42
C ILE A 87 -0.60 21.75 6.27
N SER A 88 -1.57 22.32 5.53
CA SER A 88 -1.27 23.17 4.37
C SER A 88 -0.42 24.38 4.73
N ARG A 89 -0.55 24.93 5.95
CA ARG A 89 0.27 26.05 6.45
C ARG A 89 1.78 25.79 6.41
N TYR A 90 2.20 24.53 6.48
CA TYR A 90 3.61 24.12 6.42
C TYR A 90 4.10 23.90 4.99
N ILE A 91 3.17 23.76 4.04
CA ILE A 91 3.45 23.39 2.65
C ILE A 91 3.30 24.60 1.71
N SER A 92 2.24 25.39 1.89
CA SER A 92 1.88 26.50 0.99
C SER A 92 2.95 27.58 0.80
N PRO A 93 3.87 27.84 1.75
CA PRO A 93 4.97 28.78 1.49
C PRO A 93 6.00 28.29 0.46
N TYR A 94 5.98 26.99 0.12
CA TYR A 94 7.02 26.36 -0.70
C TYR A 94 6.48 25.60 -1.91
N ILE A 95 5.20 25.22 -1.89
CA ILE A 95 4.57 24.39 -2.92
C ILE A 95 3.30 25.07 -3.41
N LYS A 96 3.11 25.10 -4.72
CA LYS A 96 1.84 25.47 -5.36
C LYS A 96 1.23 24.28 -6.08
N GLN A 97 -0.07 24.36 -6.31
CA GLN A 97 -0.75 23.48 -7.25
C GLN A 97 -0.81 24.17 -8.61
N ASP A 98 -0.24 23.55 -9.63
CA ASP A 98 -0.43 23.91 -11.04
C ASP A 98 -1.25 22.82 -11.71
N ARG A 99 -2.49 23.15 -12.08
CA ARG A 99 -3.51 22.20 -12.56
C ARG A 99 -3.72 21.06 -11.56
N GLU A 100 -3.35 19.83 -11.92
CA GLU A 100 -3.50 18.62 -11.11
C GLU A 100 -2.19 18.19 -10.43
N GLN A 101 -1.11 18.98 -10.57
CA GLN A 101 0.20 18.63 -10.05
C GLN A 101 0.66 19.63 -8.98
N LEU A 102 1.37 19.12 -7.98
CA LEU A 102 2.07 19.94 -7.00
C LEU A 102 3.44 20.30 -7.56
N VAL A 103 3.86 21.55 -7.40
CA VAL A 103 5.10 22.07 -7.96
C VAL A 103 5.84 22.85 -6.89
N ILE A 104 7.15 22.61 -6.77
CA ILE A 104 8.04 23.37 -5.90
C ILE A 104 8.15 24.80 -6.43
N LEU A 105 7.94 25.81 -5.59
CA LEU A 105 8.03 27.21 -5.98
C LEU A 105 9.44 27.59 -6.45
N GLU A 106 9.49 28.50 -7.42
CA GLU A 106 10.72 29.15 -7.89
C GLU A 106 10.94 30.50 -7.19
N PRO A 107 12.19 30.95 -7.02
CA PRO A 107 12.46 32.35 -6.70
C PRO A 107 11.84 33.29 -7.75
N PRO A 108 11.28 34.46 -7.38
CA PRO A 108 11.28 35.06 -6.04
C PRO A 108 10.05 34.70 -5.18
N GLU A 109 9.16 33.82 -5.65
CA GLU A 109 7.95 33.42 -4.89
C GLU A 109 8.30 32.63 -3.62
N LEU A 110 9.48 32.00 -3.63
CA LEU A 110 9.98 31.18 -2.52
C LEU A 110 10.52 32.04 -1.37
N GLN A 111 10.08 31.74 -0.15
CA GLN A 111 10.67 32.29 1.06
C GLN A 111 12.06 31.66 1.34
N GLU A 112 13.05 32.49 1.66
CA GLU A 112 14.35 32.02 2.15
C GLU A 112 14.17 31.28 3.49
N ASP A 113 14.47 29.98 3.47
CA ASP A 113 14.30 29.10 4.61
C ASP A 113 15.34 27.98 4.59
N VAL A 114 16.20 27.98 5.63
CA VAL A 114 17.32 27.03 5.77
C VAL A 114 16.82 25.59 5.91
N ALA A 115 15.74 25.38 6.66
CA ALA A 115 15.17 24.05 6.87
C ALA A 115 14.59 23.50 5.56
N PHE A 116 13.89 24.34 4.79
CA PHE A 116 13.38 23.95 3.49
C PHE A 116 14.50 23.60 2.50
N LYS A 117 15.55 24.44 2.44
CA LYS A 117 16.72 24.19 1.59
C LYS A 117 17.40 22.86 1.92
N MET A 118 17.49 22.52 3.21
CA MET A 118 18.03 21.23 3.67
C MET A 118 17.16 20.06 3.19
N VAL A 119 15.83 20.14 3.34
CA VAL A 119 14.92 19.07 2.91
C VAL A 119 14.97 18.89 1.38
N ILE A 120 14.97 19.97 0.60
CA ILE A 120 15.12 19.89 -0.86
C ILE A 120 16.42 19.17 -1.25
N MET A 121 17.54 19.54 -0.62
CA MET A 121 18.85 18.94 -0.90
C MET A 121 18.87 17.44 -0.58
N LEU A 122 18.34 17.03 0.57
CA LEU A 122 18.29 15.62 0.96
C LEU A 122 17.40 14.78 0.04
N PHE A 123 16.30 15.34 -0.46
CA PHE A 123 15.43 14.65 -1.42
C PHE A 123 15.95 14.73 -2.86
N GLY A 124 16.97 15.54 -3.13
CA GLY A 124 17.53 15.74 -4.47
C GLY A 124 16.53 16.40 -5.43
N PHE A 125 15.61 17.20 -4.90
CA PHE A 125 14.63 17.93 -5.70
C PHE A 125 15.16 19.31 -6.09
N GLN A 126 14.46 19.96 -7.03
CA GLN A 126 14.81 21.29 -7.52
C GLN A 126 13.62 22.24 -7.48
N HIS A 127 13.91 23.55 -7.42
CA HIS A 127 12.88 24.57 -7.59
C HIS A 127 12.22 24.45 -8.97
N GLY A 128 10.92 24.73 -9.05
CA GLY A 128 10.12 24.58 -10.27
C GLY A 128 9.79 23.13 -10.63
N GLN A 129 10.34 22.14 -9.93
CA GLN A 129 10.11 20.73 -10.26
C GLN A 129 8.68 20.30 -9.89
N PRO A 130 7.97 19.61 -10.80
CA PRO A 130 6.73 18.93 -10.44
C PRO A 130 7.01 17.76 -9.50
N LEU A 131 6.23 17.68 -8.42
CA LEU A 131 6.21 16.54 -7.52
C LEU A 131 5.34 15.44 -8.13
N LEU A 132 5.93 14.26 -8.28
CA LEU A 132 5.26 13.10 -8.86
C LEU A 132 4.94 12.08 -7.75
N PRO A 133 3.73 11.50 -7.75
CA PRO A 133 3.32 10.51 -6.75
C PRO A 133 4.32 9.38 -6.52
N MET A 134 4.88 8.84 -7.62
CA MET A 134 5.80 7.69 -7.59
C MET A 134 7.27 8.08 -7.38
N SER A 135 7.56 9.37 -7.19
CA SER A 135 8.93 9.89 -7.07
C SER A 135 9.21 10.53 -5.70
N GLY A 136 8.48 10.11 -4.65
CA GLY A 136 8.70 10.58 -3.28
C GLY A 136 7.97 11.85 -2.88
N GLN A 137 6.89 12.21 -3.60
CA GLN A 137 6.08 13.39 -3.28
C GLN A 137 5.58 13.37 -1.83
N ASN A 138 5.03 12.24 -1.39
CA ASN A 138 4.35 12.14 -0.10
C ASN A 138 5.36 12.23 1.05
N GLU A 139 6.45 11.49 0.96
CA GLU A 139 7.54 11.46 1.93
C GLU A 139 8.24 12.83 2.01
N PHE A 140 8.40 13.52 0.88
CA PHE A 140 8.95 14.88 0.85
C PHE A 140 8.07 15.86 1.62
N LEU A 141 6.76 15.85 1.36
CA LEU A 141 5.81 16.73 2.05
C LEU A 141 5.70 16.39 3.54
N SER A 142 5.70 15.10 3.88
CA SER A 142 5.76 14.59 5.25
C SER A 142 7.02 15.05 5.98
N ALA A 143 8.20 14.92 5.35
CA ALA A 143 9.47 15.39 5.91
C ALA A 143 9.46 16.90 6.13
N LEU A 144 8.99 17.67 5.14
CA LEU A 144 8.88 19.12 5.27
C LEU A 144 8.02 19.52 6.48
N ILE A 145 6.85 18.89 6.65
CA ILE A 145 6.00 19.16 7.81
C ILE A 145 6.70 18.74 9.10
N ALA A 146 7.36 17.58 9.14
CA ALA A 146 8.10 17.13 10.32
C ALA A 146 9.13 18.16 10.76
N ILE A 147 9.95 18.63 9.82
CA ILE A 147 11.03 19.58 10.09
C ILE A 147 10.46 20.92 10.55
N LYS A 148 9.43 21.45 9.89
CA LYS A 148 8.81 22.72 10.27
C LYS A 148 8.03 22.64 11.58
N ALA A 149 7.42 21.49 11.90
CA ALA A 149 6.70 21.29 13.15
C ALA A 149 7.64 21.18 14.35
N LEU A 150 8.83 20.61 14.16
CA LEU A 150 9.86 20.41 15.18
C LEU A 150 10.93 21.52 15.20
N GLU A 151 10.79 22.52 14.33
CA GLU A 151 11.66 23.68 14.28
C GLU A 151 11.65 24.41 15.63
N ASN A 152 12.84 24.79 16.10
CA ASN A 152 13.10 25.35 17.44
C ASN A 152 12.99 24.35 18.61
N MET A 153 12.59 23.10 18.37
CA MET A 153 12.62 22.05 19.40
C MET A 153 13.88 21.19 19.32
N LEU A 154 14.39 21.00 18.11
CA LEU A 154 15.60 20.24 17.80
C LEU A 154 16.56 21.07 16.96
N PRO A 155 17.88 20.85 17.09
CA PRO A 155 18.85 21.50 16.21
C PRO A 155 18.76 20.95 14.78
N LEU A 156 19.21 21.75 13.80
CA LEU A 156 19.14 21.39 12.38
C LEU A 156 19.84 20.06 12.05
N THR A 157 20.89 19.69 12.79
CA THR A 157 21.57 18.40 12.66
C THR A 157 20.61 17.22 12.89
N ARG A 158 19.83 17.24 13.99
CA ARG A 158 18.84 16.19 14.29
C ARG A 158 17.66 16.22 13.32
N LEU A 159 17.22 17.41 12.92
CA LEU A 159 16.19 17.56 11.90
C LEU A 159 16.63 16.95 10.56
N THR A 160 17.90 17.10 10.19
CA THR A 160 18.46 16.51 8.97
C THR A 160 18.48 14.98 9.05
N GLU A 161 18.82 14.39 10.21
CA GLU A 161 18.74 12.94 10.42
C GLU A 161 17.31 12.41 10.28
N ILE A 162 16.31 13.13 10.81
CA ILE A 162 14.88 12.80 10.67
C ILE A 162 14.47 12.85 9.19
N ALA A 163 14.80 13.93 8.49
CA ALA A 163 14.48 14.07 7.07
C ALA A 163 15.13 12.97 6.21
N ALA A 164 16.37 12.58 6.52
CA ALA A 164 17.06 11.48 5.83
C ALA A 164 16.37 10.12 6.06
N CYS A 165 15.86 9.88 7.27
CA CYS A 165 15.11 8.66 7.56
C CYS A 165 13.77 8.62 6.82
N ILE A 166 13.03 9.74 6.77
CA ILE A 166 11.78 9.84 5.99
C ILE A 166 12.05 9.72 4.48
N GLU A 167 13.14 10.32 3.96
CA GLU A 167 13.52 10.16 2.55
C GLU A 167 13.74 8.68 2.19
N ALA A 168 14.33 7.92 3.11
CA ALA A 168 14.54 6.50 2.89
C ALA A 168 13.23 5.70 2.85
N THR A 169 12.10 6.18 3.39
CA THR A 169 10.83 5.44 3.28
C THR A 169 10.19 5.51 1.89
N ILE A 170 10.67 6.36 0.97
CA ILE A 170 10.18 6.38 -0.42
C ILE A 170 10.36 4.98 -1.03
N PRO A 171 9.30 4.20 -1.29
CA PRO A 171 9.43 2.77 -1.49
C PRO A 171 9.80 2.40 -2.93
N PHE A 172 10.30 1.18 -3.11
CA PHE A 172 10.47 0.49 -4.40
C PHE A 172 11.27 1.22 -5.50
N ARG A 173 12.19 2.10 -5.11
CA ARG A 173 13.09 2.78 -6.03
C ARG A 173 14.14 1.79 -6.58
N PRO A 174 14.30 1.67 -7.91
CA PRO A 174 15.28 0.79 -8.50
C PRO A 174 16.70 1.33 -8.33
N GLN A 175 17.68 0.44 -8.47
CA GLN A 175 19.08 0.83 -8.61
C GLN A 175 19.27 1.63 -9.91
N LEU A 176 20.14 2.64 -9.88
CA LEU A 176 20.49 3.38 -11.10
C LEU A 176 21.32 2.50 -12.05
N GLU A 177 21.32 2.85 -13.34
CA GLU A 177 22.19 2.19 -14.34
C GLU A 177 23.68 2.24 -13.97
N SER A 178 24.10 3.26 -13.21
CA SER A 178 25.45 3.40 -12.66
C SER A 178 25.81 2.38 -11.57
N GLY A 179 24.83 1.59 -11.10
CA GLY A 179 24.99 0.67 -9.98
C GLY A 179 24.84 1.33 -8.61
N LEU A 180 24.50 2.62 -8.52
CA LEU A 180 24.24 3.28 -7.24
C LEU A 180 22.84 2.92 -6.72
N THR A 181 22.77 2.57 -5.43
CA THR A 181 21.51 2.35 -4.71
C THR A 181 20.98 3.67 -4.15
N CYS A 182 19.71 3.71 -3.72
CA CYS A 182 19.15 4.88 -3.05
C CYS A 182 19.89 5.23 -1.76
N SER A 183 20.43 4.23 -1.05
CA SER A 183 21.24 4.45 0.15
C SER A 183 22.58 5.12 -0.17
N ASP A 184 23.19 4.80 -1.32
CA ASP A 184 24.41 5.48 -1.79
C ASP A 184 24.13 6.93 -2.19
N LEU A 185 22.99 7.17 -2.85
CA LEU A 185 22.55 8.52 -3.20
C LEU A 185 22.23 9.36 -1.95
N LEU A 186 21.61 8.76 -0.94
CA LEU A 186 21.37 9.42 0.34
C LEU A 186 22.69 9.75 1.06
N PHE A 187 23.67 8.84 1.06
CA PHE A 187 25.01 9.12 1.59
C PHE A 187 25.63 10.34 0.91
N GLY A 188 25.62 10.39 -0.43
CA GLY A 188 26.17 11.53 -1.18
C GLY A 188 25.48 12.86 -0.85
N ARG A 189 24.14 12.86 -0.77
CA ARG A 189 23.36 14.06 -0.39
C ARG A 189 23.62 14.49 1.05
N LEU A 190 23.87 13.55 1.97
CA LEU A 190 24.25 13.87 3.35
C LEU A 190 25.67 14.45 3.44
N VAL A 191 26.62 14.00 2.62
CA VAL A 191 27.95 14.60 2.53
C VAL A 191 27.84 16.05 2.05
N GLU A 192 27.09 16.30 0.98
CA GLU A 192 26.86 17.66 0.49
C GLU A 192 26.16 18.54 1.53
N ALA A 193 25.11 18.02 2.19
CA ALA A 193 24.42 18.75 3.26
C ALA A 193 25.36 19.04 4.44
N ASN A 194 26.21 18.11 4.84
CA ASN A 194 27.19 18.30 5.90
C ASN A 194 28.16 19.45 5.58
N GLU A 195 28.60 19.57 4.33
CA GLU A 195 29.45 20.67 3.87
C GLU A 195 28.67 22.01 3.82
N VAL A 196 27.47 22.02 3.23
CA VAL A 196 26.71 23.26 3.04
C VAL A 196 26.20 23.85 4.34
N PHE A 197 25.74 23.00 5.27
CA PHE A 197 25.17 23.43 6.54
C PHE A 197 26.16 23.33 7.72
N GLN A 198 27.39 22.89 7.45
CA GLN A 198 28.49 22.82 8.42
C GLN A 198 28.12 22.00 9.67
N PHE A 199 27.53 20.81 9.46
CA PHE A 199 27.10 19.94 10.57
C PHE A 199 28.29 19.32 11.32
N GLY A 200 29.45 19.21 10.67
CA GLY A 200 30.68 18.71 11.28
C GLY A 200 30.71 17.19 11.44
N TRP A 201 29.87 16.46 10.72
CA TRP A 201 29.89 15.00 10.72
C TRP A 201 31.10 14.46 9.95
N SER A 202 31.62 13.35 10.46
CA SER A 202 32.59 12.50 9.78
C SER A 202 31.90 11.47 8.87
N ASP A 203 32.64 10.90 7.90
CA ASP A 203 32.10 9.84 7.02
C ASP A 203 31.50 8.65 7.79
N PRO A 204 32.08 8.17 8.91
CA PRO A 204 31.46 7.13 9.73
C PRO A 204 30.12 7.56 10.35
N GLU A 205 29.98 8.81 10.77
CA GLU A 205 28.72 9.33 11.32
C GLU A 205 27.64 9.43 10.24
N ILE A 206 27.99 9.95 9.05
CA ILE A 206 27.07 9.98 7.90
C ILE A 206 26.63 8.56 7.52
N ALA A 207 27.56 7.61 7.53
CA ALA A 207 27.23 6.22 7.27
C ALA A 207 26.25 5.63 8.29
N GLU A 208 26.36 6.00 9.58
CA GLU A 208 25.41 5.55 10.60
C GLU A 208 24.03 6.19 10.40
N ILE A 209 23.95 7.44 9.94
CA ILE A 209 22.68 8.07 9.57
C ILE A 209 21.99 7.28 8.45
N VAL A 210 22.76 6.87 7.42
CA VAL A 210 22.21 6.05 6.32
C VAL A 210 21.77 4.66 6.82
N LYS A 211 22.54 4.03 7.70
CA LYS A 211 22.15 2.74 8.32
C LYS A 211 20.83 2.87 9.09
N ARG A 212 20.68 3.94 9.88
CA ARG A 212 19.42 4.25 10.57
C ARG A 212 18.26 4.42 9.59
N ALA A 213 18.46 5.18 8.52
CA ALA A 213 17.46 5.38 7.48
C ALA A 213 17.06 4.04 6.82
N VAL A 214 18.03 3.14 6.59
CA VAL A 214 17.76 1.77 6.09
C VAL A 214 16.94 0.96 7.08
N ARG A 215 17.26 0.97 8.39
CA ARG A 215 16.49 0.27 9.43
C ARG A 215 15.03 0.72 9.46
N LEU A 216 14.78 2.03 9.39
CA LEU A 216 13.42 2.56 9.33
C LEU A 216 12.69 2.12 8.04
N SER A 217 13.31 2.32 6.88
CA SER A 217 12.69 1.96 5.59
C SER A 217 12.37 0.47 5.46
N ASN A 218 13.22 -0.41 6.03
CA ASN A 218 12.96 -1.85 6.04
C ASN A 218 11.85 -2.24 7.02
N ARG A 219 11.68 -1.50 8.13
CA ARG A 219 10.56 -1.70 9.06
C ARG A 219 9.23 -1.29 8.47
N ASP A 220 9.21 -0.18 7.73
CA ASP A 220 8.02 0.30 7.01
C ASP A 220 7.45 -0.79 6.08
N VAL A 221 8.32 -1.47 5.32
CA VAL A 221 7.92 -2.56 4.40
C VAL A 221 8.06 -3.97 4.99
N GLU A 222 8.24 -4.13 6.30
CA GLU A 222 8.61 -5.43 6.90
C GLU A 222 7.60 -6.55 6.61
N ASN A 223 6.33 -6.19 6.41
CA ASN A 223 5.26 -7.14 6.16
C ASN A 223 5.48 -7.96 4.88
N PHE A 224 6.22 -7.45 3.91
CA PHE A 224 6.61 -8.22 2.72
C PHE A 224 7.44 -9.47 3.06
N ALA A 225 8.13 -9.50 4.21
CA ALA A 225 8.88 -10.66 4.69
C ALA A 225 8.10 -11.46 5.76
N SER A 226 6.78 -11.30 5.84
CA SER A 226 5.96 -12.07 6.79
C SER A 226 6.19 -13.57 6.62
N PRO A 227 6.37 -14.35 7.71
CA PRO A 227 6.51 -15.80 7.62
C PRO A 227 5.20 -16.51 7.24
N ASN A 228 4.07 -15.79 7.20
CA ASN A 228 2.77 -16.31 6.82
C ASN A 228 2.18 -15.45 5.70
N SER A 229 2.00 -16.05 4.52
CA SER A 229 1.51 -15.33 3.34
C SER A 229 0.09 -14.79 3.52
N SER A 230 -0.75 -15.40 4.36
CA SER A 230 -2.06 -14.81 4.70
C SER A 230 -1.92 -13.47 5.41
N ARG A 231 -0.94 -13.32 6.33
CA ARG A 231 -0.71 -12.05 7.04
C ARG A 231 -0.15 -10.99 6.08
N PHE A 232 0.69 -11.39 5.12
CA PHE A 232 1.12 -10.51 4.04
C PHE A 232 -0.07 -10.04 3.17
N LEU A 233 -0.95 -10.96 2.78
CA LEU A 233 -2.11 -10.64 1.97
C LEU A 233 -3.15 -9.79 2.70
N ASN A 234 -3.30 -9.89 4.02
CA ASN A 234 -4.18 -9.00 4.78
C ASN A 234 -3.78 -7.52 4.59
N ASN A 235 -2.48 -7.24 4.72
CA ASN A 235 -1.94 -5.90 4.56
C ASN A 235 -2.07 -5.42 3.11
N THR A 236 -1.83 -6.31 2.15
CA THR A 236 -2.10 -6.06 0.73
C THR A 236 -3.56 -5.66 0.51
N TRP A 237 -4.51 -6.35 1.16
CA TRP A 237 -5.93 -6.00 1.06
C TRP A 237 -6.25 -4.66 1.72
N ASN A 238 -5.60 -4.30 2.82
CA ASN A 238 -5.81 -2.97 3.43
C ASN A 238 -5.38 -1.81 2.49
N LEU A 239 -4.49 -2.04 1.53
CA LEU A 239 -4.07 -1.04 0.54
C LEU A 239 -5.08 -0.81 -0.60
N ILE A 240 -5.92 -1.81 -0.93
CA ILE A 240 -6.78 -1.74 -2.12
C ILE A 240 -7.81 -0.59 -2.02
N PRO A 241 -8.54 -0.41 -0.90
CA PRO A 241 -9.49 0.68 -0.75
C PRO A 241 -8.86 2.07 -0.72
N GLU A 242 -7.58 2.18 -0.36
CA GLU A 242 -6.87 3.46 -0.34
C GLU A 242 -6.61 3.99 -1.75
N THR A 243 -6.45 3.10 -2.73
CA THR A 243 -6.20 3.46 -4.13
C THR A 243 -7.41 3.29 -5.04
N ASN A 244 -8.51 2.73 -4.50
CA ASN A 244 -9.77 2.47 -5.22
C ASN A 244 -10.96 2.78 -4.30
N HIS A 245 -11.34 4.05 -4.26
CA HIS A 245 -12.35 4.58 -3.33
C HIS A 245 -13.75 4.01 -3.55
N ASP A 246 -14.05 3.51 -4.76
CA ASP A 246 -15.34 2.88 -5.07
C ASP A 246 -15.67 1.70 -4.16
N LEU A 247 -14.64 0.98 -3.68
CA LEU A 247 -14.81 -0.20 -2.81
C LEU A 247 -15.42 0.15 -1.43
N LYS A 248 -15.40 1.42 -1.02
CA LYS A 248 -16.06 1.82 0.23
C LYS A 248 -17.58 1.79 0.16
N ASN A 249 -18.15 1.97 -1.02
CA ASN A 249 -19.60 1.90 -1.19
C ASN A 249 -19.99 0.43 -1.35
N VAL A 250 -19.91 -0.30 -0.23
CA VAL A 250 -20.22 -1.74 -0.13
C VAL A 250 -21.55 -2.04 -0.83
N ASN A 251 -21.58 -3.15 -1.57
CA ASN A 251 -22.72 -3.60 -2.39
C ASN A 251 -23.10 -2.72 -3.60
N SER A 252 -22.43 -1.59 -3.84
CA SER A 252 -22.73 -0.71 -4.98
C SER A 252 -21.61 -0.62 -6.04
N TYR A 253 -20.38 -0.99 -5.70
CA TYR A 253 -19.29 -1.00 -6.69
C TYR A 253 -19.55 -2.02 -7.80
N SER A 254 -19.15 -1.68 -9.03
CA SER A 254 -19.38 -2.53 -10.20
C SER A 254 -18.39 -3.67 -10.30
N VAL A 255 -18.76 -4.71 -11.07
CA VAL A 255 -17.85 -5.82 -11.42
C VAL A 255 -16.59 -5.27 -12.07
N HIS A 256 -16.74 -4.28 -12.96
CA HIS A 256 -15.65 -3.57 -13.61
C HIS A 256 -14.75 -2.85 -12.58
N GLY A 257 -15.33 -2.08 -11.66
CA GLY A 257 -14.57 -1.36 -10.62
C GLY A 257 -13.76 -2.29 -9.70
N TYR A 258 -14.35 -3.40 -9.27
CA TYR A 258 -13.63 -4.42 -8.48
C TYR A 258 -12.50 -5.04 -9.30
N ARG A 259 -12.76 -5.42 -10.56
CA ARG A 259 -11.73 -5.99 -11.44
C ARG A 259 -10.57 -5.02 -11.69
N VAL A 260 -10.82 -3.73 -11.92
CA VAL A 260 -9.76 -2.70 -12.04
C VAL A 260 -8.89 -2.71 -10.79
N SER A 261 -9.51 -2.75 -9.61
CA SER A 261 -8.81 -2.70 -8.32
C SER A 261 -7.87 -3.90 -8.15
N ILE A 262 -8.35 -5.12 -8.43
CA ILE A 262 -7.52 -6.34 -8.39
C ILE A 262 -6.44 -6.31 -9.48
N GLN A 263 -6.75 -5.83 -10.68
CA GLN A 263 -5.80 -5.72 -11.79
C GLN A 263 -4.62 -4.79 -11.46
N LYS A 264 -4.88 -3.63 -10.84
CA LYS A 264 -3.83 -2.72 -10.38
C LYS A 264 -2.92 -3.39 -9.34
N MET A 265 -3.52 -4.08 -8.36
CA MET A 265 -2.76 -4.78 -7.32
C MET A 265 -1.94 -5.95 -7.88
N GLU A 266 -2.50 -6.70 -8.84
CA GLU A 266 -1.78 -7.74 -9.57
C GLU A 266 -0.59 -7.16 -10.35
N GLY A 267 -0.78 -6.05 -11.05
CA GLY A 267 0.29 -5.34 -11.74
C GLY A 267 1.41 -4.89 -10.79
N PHE A 268 1.04 -4.30 -9.65
CA PHE A 268 1.98 -3.89 -8.61
C PHE A 268 2.81 -5.06 -8.07
N MET A 269 2.18 -6.20 -7.74
CA MET A 269 2.90 -7.38 -7.25
C MET A 269 3.84 -8.00 -8.30
N ASN A 270 3.51 -7.88 -9.59
CA ASN A 270 4.40 -8.33 -10.68
C ASN A 270 5.57 -7.38 -10.94
N PHE A 271 5.44 -6.09 -10.62
CA PHE A 271 6.52 -5.11 -10.71
C PHE A 271 7.61 -5.33 -9.64
N LEU A 272 7.22 -5.76 -8.44
CA LEU A 272 8.15 -5.90 -7.31
C LEU A 272 9.17 -7.02 -7.51
N SER A 273 10.35 -6.85 -6.91
CA SER A 273 11.32 -7.92 -6.65
C SER A 273 11.78 -7.81 -5.20
N PRO A 274 12.24 -8.91 -4.57
CA PRO A 274 12.73 -8.86 -3.19
C PRO A 274 13.77 -7.77 -2.95
N GLU A 275 14.68 -7.57 -3.90
CA GLU A 275 15.79 -6.61 -3.86
C GLU A 275 15.31 -5.15 -3.99
N ILE A 276 14.16 -4.92 -4.60
CA ILE A 276 13.51 -3.59 -4.68
C ILE A 276 12.76 -3.28 -3.38
N VAL A 277 12.26 -4.30 -2.68
CA VAL A 277 11.53 -4.14 -1.42
C VAL A 277 12.49 -3.83 -0.27
N PHE A 278 13.47 -4.71 -0.03
CA PHE A 278 14.38 -4.58 1.10
C PHE A 278 15.72 -3.99 0.71
N ARG A 279 16.19 -3.06 1.53
CA ARG A 279 17.47 -2.38 1.34
C ARG A 279 18.55 -2.94 2.24
N ARG A 280 19.77 -2.81 1.76
CA ARG A 280 20.99 -3.05 2.54
C ARG A 280 22.00 -1.98 2.24
N TYR A 281 22.59 -1.41 3.29
CA TYR A 281 23.69 -0.47 3.20
C TYR A 281 24.81 -0.93 4.12
N ARG A 282 25.98 -1.23 3.53
CA ARG A 282 27.11 -1.85 4.21
C ARG A 282 26.67 -3.12 4.96
N ASP A 283 26.85 -3.17 6.27
CA ASP A 283 26.50 -4.28 7.16
C ASP A 283 25.08 -4.19 7.77
N GLU A 284 24.25 -3.24 7.35
CA GLU A 284 22.88 -3.06 7.85
C GLU A 284 21.82 -3.31 6.74
N PRO A 285 20.91 -4.27 6.90
CA PRO A 285 20.97 -5.33 7.91
C PRO A 285 22.13 -6.28 7.64
N SER A 286 22.47 -7.11 8.64
CA SER A 286 23.47 -8.16 8.46
C SER A 286 23.13 -9.02 7.25
N GLU A 287 24.15 -9.51 6.54
CA GLU A 287 23.97 -10.29 5.31
C GLU A 287 23.00 -11.48 5.50
N LYS A 288 23.12 -12.20 6.62
CA LYS A 288 22.22 -13.30 7.00
C LYS A 288 20.77 -12.83 7.12
N ASN A 289 20.53 -11.71 7.78
CA ASN A 289 19.17 -11.17 7.94
C ASN A 289 18.62 -10.67 6.61
N TYR A 290 19.46 -10.03 5.80
CA TYR A 290 19.07 -9.55 4.48
C TYR A 290 18.58 -10.69 3.58
N TYR A 291 19.36 -11.76 3.43
CA TYR A 291 18.94 -12.91 2.60
C TYR A 291 17.71 -13.64 3.17
N LYS A 292 17.51 -13.63 4.49
CA LYS A 292 16.27 -14.12 5.09
C LYS A 292 15.07 -13.30 4.64
N LEU A 293 15.17 -11.97 4.70
CA LEU A 293 14.11 -11.06 4.23
C LEU A 293 13.81 -11.32 2.75
N LEU A 294 14.85 -11.38 1.90
CA LEU A 294 14.68 -11.63 0.47
C LEU A 294 13.98 -12.97 0.18
N ALA A 295 14.37 -14.04 0.89
CA ALA A 295 13.77 -15.37 0.70
C ALA A 295 12.28 -15.39 1.10
N GLN A 296 11.92 -14.77 2.22
CA GLN A 296 10.53 -14.69 2.68
C GLN A 296 9.69 -13.85 1.73
N THR A 297 10.22 -12.71 1.27
CA THR A 297 9.55 -11.85 0.29
C THR A 297 9.36 -12.53 -1.04
N LYS A 298 10.34 -13.29 -1.52
CA LYS A 298 10.20 -14.06 -2.75
C LYS A 298 8.99 -15.01 -2.67
N GLN A 299 8.88 -15.79 -1.59
CA GLN A 299 7.74 -16.69 -1.39
C GLN A 299 6.41 -15.91 -1.35
N ASN A 300 6.34 -14.83 -0.55
CA ASN A 300 5.14 -14.01 -0.44
C ASN A 300 4.70 -13.39 -1.78
N LEU A 301 5.66 -12.90 -2.59
CA LEU A 301 5.37 -12.37 -3.93
C LEU A 301 4.88 -13.46 -4.88
N GLU A 302 5.47 -14.66 -4.85
CA GLU A 302 5.02 -15.79 -5.67
C GLU A 302 3.60 -16.24 -5.31
N VAL A 303 3.30 -16.38 -4.02
CA VAL A 303 1.95 -16.68 -3.51
C VAL A 303 0.96 -15.60 -3.93
N SER A 304 1.30 -14.33 -3.72
CA SER A 304 0.41 -13.20 -4.03
C SER A 304 0.13 -13.05 -5.52
N ARG A 305 1.14 -13.23 -6.39
CA ARG A 305 0.96 -13.21 -7.85
C ARG A 305 -0.01 -14.29 -8.32
N LEU A 306 0.16 -15.52 -7.84
CA LEU A 306 -0.72 -16.62 -8.22
C LEU A 306 -2.14 -16.42 -7.65
N TYR A 307 -2.25 -15.98 -6.39
CA TYR A 307 -3.53 -15.71 -5.75
C TYR A 307 -4.31 -14.58 -6.43
N LEU A 308 -3.68 -13.41 -6.65
CA LEU A 308 -4.28 -12.27 -7.34
C LEU A 308 -4.59 -12.60 -8.80
N GLY A 309 -3.68 -13.27 -9.51
CA GLY A 309 -3.92 -13.72 -10.88
C GLY A 309 -5.14 -14.64 -10.98
N THR A 310 -5.28 -15.58 -10.03
CA THR A 310 -6.43 -16.50 -9.98
C THR A 310 -7.74 -15.76 -9.68
N LYS A 311 -7.75 -14.83 -8.71
CA LYS A 311 -8.93 -13.98 -8.46
C LYS A 311 -9.25 -13.12 -9.68
N LEU A 312 -8.23 -12.56 -10.34
CA LEU A 312 -8.38 -11.72 -11.52
C LEU A 312 -9.00 -12.48 -12.71
N THR A 313 -8.59 -13.74 -12.93
CA THR A 313 -9.22 -14.61 -13.93
C THR A 313 -10.69 -14.87 -13.60
N SER A 314 -11.01 -15.16 -12.33
CA SER A 314 -12.40 -15.44 -11.94
C SER A 314 -13.33 -14.24 -12.11
N ILE A 315 -12.87 -13.03 -11.77
CA ILE A 315 -13.67 -11.82 -11.95
C ILE A 315 -13.77 -11.44 -13.44
N ALA A 316 -12.78 -11.76 -14.28
CA ALA A 316 -12.86 -11.55 -15.72
C ALA A 316 -14.03 -12.33 -16.34
N VAL A 317 -14.23 -13.58 -15.90
CA VAL A 317 -15.36 -14.41 -16.33
C VAL A 317 -16.69 -13.79 -15.91
N LEU A 318 -16.79 -13.32 -14.66
CA LEU A 318 -17.99 -12.63 -14.18
C LEU A 318 -18.24 -11.30 -14.90
N GLU A 319 -17.19 -10.54 -15.21
CA GLU A 319 -17.29 -9.28 -15.98
C GLU A 319 -17.79 -9.54 -17.39
N ALA A 320 -17.23 -10.53 -18.10
CA ALA A 320 -17.68 -10.93 -19.42
C ALA A 320 -19.15 -11.39 -19.42
N LEU A 321 -19.57 -12.13 -18.39
CA LEU A 321 -20.99 -12.51 -18.22
C LEU A 321 -21.88 -11.30 -17.95
N SER A 322 -21.40 -10.34 -17.15
CA SER A 322 -22.17 -9.14 -16.77
C SER A 322 -22.54 -8.29 -17.98
N PHE A 323 -21.72 -8.26 -19.04
CA PHE A 323 -22.01 -7.55 -20.29
C PHE A 323 -23.26 -8.06 -21.04
N ARG A 324 -23.73 -9.27 -20.75
CA ARG A 324 -25.02 -9.78 -21.27
C ARG A 324 -26.23 -9.18 -20.58
N ILE A 325 -26.03 -8.56 -19.41
CA ILE A 325 -27.06 -7.92 -18.59
C ILE A 325 -26.97 -6.39 -18.76
N GLY A 326 -25.76 -5.84 -18.65
CA GLY A 326 -25.48 -4.43 -18.80
C GLY A 326 -23.99 -4.12 -18.66
N ARG A 327 -23.59 -2.89 -18.99
CA ARG A 327 -22.16 -2.50 -18.96
C ARG A 327 -21.64 -2.12 -17.57
N ASP A 328 -22.52 -1.69 -16.67
CA ASP A 328 -22.15 -1.22 -15.32
C ASP A 328 -23.06 -1.90 -14.28
N ILE A 329 -22.79 -3.19 -14.06
CA ILE A 329 -23.55 -4.02 -13.14
C ILE A 329 -22.79 -4.09 -11.80
N SER A 330 -23.50 -3.92 -10.68
CA SER A 330 -22.92 -4.06 -9.35
C SER A 330 -22.36 -5.47 -9.15
N LEU A 331 -21.22 -5.62 -8.44
CA LEU A 331 -20.71 -6.95 -8.12
C LEU A 331 -21.73 -7.77 -7.32
N SER A 332 -22.43 -7.09 -6.42
CA SER A 332 -23.52 -7.67 -5.64
C SER A 332 -24.58 -8.31 -6.52
N THR A 333 -24.86 -7.79 -7.72
CA THR A 333 -25.82 -8.37 -8.65
C THR A 333 -25.36 -9.73 -9.20
N MET A 334 -24.06 -9.90 -9.41
CA MET A 334 -23.49 -11.14 -9.95
C MET A 334 -23.18 -12.17 -8.87
N MET A 335 -22.82 -11.72 -7.66
CA MET A 335 -22.27 -12.60 -6.61
C MET A 335 -23.14 -12.71 -5.35
N GLY A 336 -24.12 -11.84 -5.15
CA GLY A 336 -24.82 -11.69 -3.87
C GLY A 336 -24.29 -10.50 -3.08
N GLU A 337 -25.11 -9.98 -2.16
CA GLU A 337 -24.69 -8.88 -1.29
C GLU A 337 -23.71 -9.38 -0.22
N LEU A 338 -22.78 -8.50 0.16
CA LEU A 338 -22.00 -8.70 1.38
C LEU A 338 -22.94 -8.54 2.58
N PRO A 339 -22.82 -9.41 3.60
CA PRO A 339 -23.64 -9.34 4.79
C PRO A 339 -23.33 -8.03 5.53
N LEU A 340 -24.34 -7.16 5.67
CA LEU A 340 -24.21 -5.90 6.41
C LEU A 340 -24.59 -6.04 7.90
N GLU A 341 -25.19 -7.17 8.30
CA GLU A 341 -25.64 -7.54 9.65
C GLU A 341 -25.71 -9.08 9.78
N ASP A 342 -26.26 -9.63 10.88
CA ASP A 342 -26.54 -11.08 11.04
C ASP A 342 -27.65 -11.63 10.10
N THR A 343 -28.00 -10.87 9.04
CA THR A 343 -28.99 -11.30 8.07
C THR A 343 -28.34 -12.21 7.03
N PRO A 344 -28.80 -13.46 6.89
CA PRO A 344 -28.27 -14.37 5.88
C PRO A 344 -28.59 -13.85 4.48
N VAL A 345 -27.55 -13.64 3.68
CA VAL A 345 -27.68 -13.26 2.26
C VAL A 345 -27.45 -14.49 1.39
N ILE A 346 -28.25 -14.63 0.34
CA ILE A 346 -28.05 -15.66 -0.68
C ILE A 346 -26.91 -15.21 -1.61
N GLY A 347 -25.80 -15.93 -1.56
CA GLY A 347 -24.63 -15.72 -2.41
C GLY A 347 -24.54 -16.72 -3.56
N LEU A 348 -23.80 -16.35 -4.60
CA LEU A 348 -23.54 -17.19 -5.78
C LEU A 348 -22.91 -18.54 -5.39
N GLU A 349 -22.07 -18.56 -4.35
CA GLU A 349 -21.36 -19.73 -3.85
C GLU A 349 -22.29 -20.86 -3.39
N GLN A 350 -23.53 -20.55 -2.98
CA GLN A 350 -24.51 -21.55 -2.56
C GLN A 350 -25.01 -22.41 -3.75
N PHE A 351 -24.81 -21.93 -4.98
CA PHE A 351 -25.24 -22.61 -6.21
C PHE A 351 -24.08 -23.23 -6.99
N LEU A 352 -22.84 -23.13 -6.48
CA LEU A 352 -21.69 -23.82 -7.05
C LEU A 352 -21.61 -25.25 -6.47
N PRO A 353 -21.41 -26.29 -7.31
CA PRO A 353 -21.33 -27.66 -6.83
C PRO A 353 -19.97 -27.94 -6.18
N GLU A 354 -19.95 -28.93 -5.30
CA GLU A 354 -18.70 -29.58 -4.92
C GLU A 354 -18.14 -30.37 -6.12
N ILE A 355 -16.82 -30.44 -6.23
CA ILE A 355 -16.13 -31.18 -7.29
C ILE A 355 -15.71 -32.54 -6.76
N ASP A 356 -16.25 -33.61 -7.35
CA ASP A 356 -15.96 -34.99 -6.93
C ASP A 356 -14.47 -35.36 -7.06
N THR A 357 -13.84 -34.93 -8.16
CA THR A 357 -12.41 -35.18 -8.44
C THR A 357 -11.67 -33.87 -8.69
N PRO A 358 -11.33 -33.13 -7.62
CA PRO A 358 -10.71 -31.82 -7.77
C PRO A 358 -9.27 -31.96 -8.25
N HIS A 359 -8.87 -31.05 -9.16
CA HIS A 359 -7.47 -30.88 -9.55
C HIS A 359 -6.61 -30.62 -8.31
N GLN A 360 -5.53 -31.38 -8.18
CA GLN A 360 -4.61 -31.27 -7.05
C GLN A 360 -3.51 -30.24 -7.34
N PRO A 361 -3.09 -29.46 -6.34
CA PRO A 361 -1.93 -28.59 -6.47
C PRO A 361 -0.67 -29.42 -6.75
N SER A 362 0.15 -28.96 -7.69
CA SER A 362 1.39 -29.60 -8.11
C SER A 362 2.61 -29.06 -7.35
N THR A 363 2.48 -27.91 -6.68
CA THR A 363 3.56 -27.27 -5.92
C THR A 363 3.09 -26.83 -4.52
N PRO A 364 4.01 -26.60 -3.57
CA PRO A 364 3.66 -26.04 -2.26
C PRO A 364 2.97 -24.67 -2.34
N ILE A 365 3.38 -23.83 -3.30
CA ILE A 365 2.78 -22.50 -3.52
C ILE A 365 1.33 -22.65 -4.00
N GLU A 366 1.07 -23.58 -4.93
CA GLU A 366 -0.29 -23.86 -5.39
C GLU A 366 -1.18 -24.39 -4.26
N ALA A 367 -0.63 -25.25 -3.39
CA ALA A 367 -1.36 -25.76 -2.24
C ALA A 367 -1.73 -24.65 -1.26
N GLU A 368 -0.78 -23.76 -0.96
CA GLU A 368 -1.01 -22.59 -0.11
C GLU A 368 -2.03 -21.62 -0.72
N VAL A 369 -1.94 -21.33 -2.02
CA VAL A 369 -2.90 -20.47 -2.72
C VAL A 369 -4.29 -21.09 -2.76
N LEU A 370 -4.41 -22.40 -3.00
CA LEU A 370 -5.70 -23.07 -2.97
C LEU A 370 -6.34 -22.98 -1.58
N GLU A 371 -5.57 -23.17 -0.51
CA GLU A 371 -6.04 -23.00 0.87
C GLU A 371 -6.51 -21.56 1.13
N LEU A 372 -5.75 -20.55 0.68
CA LEU A 372 -6.11 -19.14 0.79
C LEU A 372 -7.40 -18.78 0.02
N LEU A 373 -7.62 -19.38 -1.16
CA LEU A 373 -8.84 -19.16 -1.93
C LEU A 373 -10.05 -19.82 -1.25
N ASP A 374 -9.88 -21.03 -0.71
CA ASP A 374 -10.95 -21.84 -0.13
C ASP A 374 -11.37 -21.36 1.27
N LYS A 375 -10.39 -21.27 2.19
CA LYS A 375 -10.63 -20.88 3.58
C LYS A 375 -10.62 -19.37 3.81
N GLY A 376 -9.99 -18.64 2.88
CA GLY A 376 -9.86 -17.19 2.94
C GLY A 376 -8.66 -16.71 3.73
N ARG A 377 -8.50 -15.39 3.72
CA ARG A 377 -7.50 -14.67 4.52
C ARG A 377 -7.83 -14.75 6.02
N THR A 378 -6.80 -14.59 6.86
CA THR A 378 -6.91 -14.64 8.33
C THR A 378 -7.68 -13.46 8.93
N VAL A 379 -7.86 -12.36 8.20
CA VAL A 379 -8.64 -11.20 8.62
C VAL A 379 -9.72 -10.90 7.58
N ASP A 380 -10.93 -10.63 8.05
CA ASP A 380 -12.04 -10.21 7.19
C ASP A 380 -11.85 -8.76 6.73
N SER A 381 -12.28 -8.47 5.49
CA SER A 381 -12.30 -7.12 4.95
C SER A 381 -13.75 -6.63 4.93
N SER A 382 -14.01 -5.37 5.25
CA SER A 382 -15.39 -4.83 5.29
C SER A 382 -16.05 -4.71 3.92
N TYR A 383 -15.29 -4.85 2.83
CA TYR A 383 -15.72 -4.60 1.46
C TYR A 383 -15.57 -5.80 0.52
N ASP A 384 -15.09 -6.95 1.02
CA ASP A 384 -14.81 -8.18 0.25
C ASP A 384 -14.98 -9.41 1.15
N VAL A 385 -15.47 -10.53 0.60
CA VAL A 385 -15.45 -11.81 1.31
C VAL A 385 -14.01 -12.32 1.45
N LYS A 386 -13.66 -12.92 2.59
CA LYS A 386 -12.28 -13.39 2.83
C LYS A 386 -11.86 -14.52 1.91
N ASN A 387 -12.79 -15.41 1.54
CA ASN A 387 -12.59 -16.51 0.60
C ASN A 387 -12.97 -16.08 -0.83
N SER A 388 -12.68 -16.93 -1.81
CA SER A 388 -12.88 -16.61 -3.23
C SER A 388 -13.62 -17.75 -3.93
N PRO A 389 -14.92 -17.96 -3.65
CA PRO A 389 -15.63 -19.20 -3.99
C PRO A 389 -15.61 -19.53 -5.49
N VAL A 390 -15.81 -18.53 -6.36
CA VAL A 390 -15.75 -18.72 -7.82
C VAL A 390 -14.33 -19.11 -8.26
N ALA A 391 -13.31 -18.44 -7.72
CA ALA A 391 -11.92 -18.76 -8.02
C ALA A 391 -11.54 -20.16 -7.53
N THR A 392 -11.98 -20.55 -6.33
CA THR A 392 -11.81 -21.89 -5.75
C THR A 392 -12.46 -22.95 -6.64
N PHE A 393 -13.71 -22.74 -7.06
CA PHE A 393 -14.42 -23.65 -7.97
C PHE A 393 -13.67 -23.82 -9.30
N MET A 394 -13.22 -22.71 -9.90
CA MET A 394 -12.47 -22.75 -11.16
C MET A 394 -11.13 -23.48 -11.01
N VAL A 395 -10.36 -23.23 -9.93
CA VAL A 395 -9.10 -23.95 -9.68
C VAL A 395 -9.36 -25.44 -9.45
N LYS A 396 -10.34 -25.81 -8.63
CA LYS A 396 -10.68 -27.23 -8.38
C LYS A 396 -11.13 -27.93 -9.68
N SER A 397 -11.73 -27.21 -10.63
CA SER A 397 -12.22 -27.76 -11.90
C SER A 397 -11.18 -27.80 -13.02
N LEU A 398 -10.23 -26.85 -13.06
CA LEU A 398 -9.31 -26.65 -14.19
C LEU A 398 -7.83 -26.86 -13.84
N GLY A 399 -7.47 -26.68 -12.57
CA GLY A 399 -6.08 -26.57 -12.11
C GLY A 399 -5.43 -25.20 -12.41
N PHE A 400 -4.29 -24.94 -11.76
CA PHE A 400 -3.61 -23.64 -11.85
C PHE A 400 -3.01 -23.34 -13.22
N SER A 401 -2.50 -24.34 -13.94
CA SER A 401 -1.91 -24.13 -15.28
C SER A 401 -2.93 -23.55 -16.25
N GLU A 402 -4.17 -24.05 -16.21
CA GLU A 402 -5.25 -23.55 -17.05
C GLU A 402 -5.75 -22.17 -16.58
N MET A 403 -5.81 -21.93 -15.26
CA MET A 403 -6.11 -20.60 -14.72
C MET A 403 -5.09 -19.53 -15.17
N GLN A 404 -3.82 -19.88 -15.28
CA GLN A 404 -2.77 -19.00 -15.80
C GLN A 404 -2.92 -18.76 -17.31
N ARG A 405 -3.27 -19.78 -18.09
CA ARG A 405 -3.60 -19.61 -19.52
C ARG A 405 -4.77 -18.65 -19.69
N MET A 406 -5.83 -18.84 -18.91
CA MET A 406 -7.02 -17.97 -18.92
C MET A 406 -6.74 -16.55 -18.43
N LEU A 407 -5.78 -16.36 -17.52
CA LEU A 407 -5.35 -15.02 -17.08
C LEU A 407 -4.77 -14.22 -18.26
N LEU A 408 -3.98 -14.85 -19.13
CA LEU A 408 -3.44 -14.17 -20.32
C LEU A 408 -4.56 -13.69 -21.25
N LEU A 409 -5.58 -14.52 -21.49
CA LEU A 409 -6.75 -14.12 -22.28
C LEU A 409 -7.57 -13.02 -21.60
N SER A 410 -7.70 -13.10 -20.28
CA SER A 410 -8.37 -12.08 -19.47
C SER A 410 -7.65 -10.72 -19.59
N LYS A 411 -6.32 -10.72 -19.60
CA LYS A 411 -5.52 -9.50 -19.82
C LYS A 411 -5.73 -8.91 -21.22
N GLU A 412 -5.88 -9.73 -22.26
CA GLU A 412 -6.24 -9.24 -23.60
C GLU A 412 -7.68 -8.72 -23.66
N PHE A 413 -8.61 -9.33 -22.94
CA PHE A 413 -9.96 -8.81 -22.76
C PHE A 413 -9.96 -7.43 -22.09
N PHE A 414 -9.18 -7.22 -21.02
CA PHE A 414 -9.08 -5.91 -20.36
C PHE A 414 -8.48 -4.82 -21.25
N LYS A 415 -7.62 -5.20 -22.22
CA LYS A 415 -7.07 -4.28 -23.22
C LYS A 415 -8.04 -3.97 -24.37
N GLY A 416 -9.15 -4.69 -24.46
CA GLY A 416 -10.11 -4.59 -25.58
C GLY A 416 -9.70 -5.36 -26.84
N ASN A 417 -8.66 -6.20 -26.76
CA ASN A 417 -8.19 -7.04 -27.88
C ASN A 417 -8.93 -8.38 -27.97
N PHE A 418 -9.73 -8.70 -26.95
CA PHE A 418 -10.52 -9.91 -26.84
C PHE A 418 -11.93 -9.53 -26.40
N THR A 419 -12.97 -10.06 -27.03
CA THR A 419 -14.36 -9.77 -26.67
C THR A 419 -14.82 -10.61 -25.48
N SER A 420 -15.92 -10.19 -24.84
CA SER A 420 -16.57 -10.99 -23.78
C SER A 420 -16.96 -12.38 -24.25
N GLU A 421 -17.47 -12.49 -25.48
CA GLU A 421 -17.93 -13.72 -26.10
C GLU A 421 -16.77 -14.68 -26.37
N GLU A 422 -15.65 -14.16 -26.86
CA GLU A 422 -14.42 -14.93 -27.07
C GLU A 422 -13.84 -15.42 -25.74
N LEU A 423 -13.85 -14.59 -24.68
CA LEU A 423 -13.42 -15.00 -23.34
C LEU A 423 -14.30 -16.12 -22.78
N ILE A 424 -15.62 -15.97 -22.92
CA ILE A 424 -16.59 -16.99 -22.49
C ILE A 424 -16.39 -18.30 -23.26
N ALA A 425 -16.18 -18.23 -24.58
CA ALA A 425 -15.99 -19.41 -25.43
C ALA A 425 -14.64 -20.11 -25.21
N SER A 426 -13.65 -19.40 -24.67
CA SER A 426 -12.31 -19.94 -24.37
C SER A 426 -12.22 -20.64 -23.03
N CYS A 427 -13.24 -20.50 -22.17
CA CYS A 427 -13.36 -21.19 -20.90
C CYS A 427 -13.90 -22.61 -21.11
N ASP A 428 -13.55 -23.54 -20.22
CA ASP A 428 -14.11 -24.88 -20.24
C ASP A 428 -15.65 -24.85 -20.23
N PRO A 429 -16.34 -25.58 -21.13
CA PRO A 429 -17.80 -25.54 -21.23
C PRO A 429 -18.52 -25.94 -19.95
N TYR A 430 -18.00 -26.91 -19.19
CA TYR A 430 -18.60 -27.34 -17.93
C TYR A 430 -18.48 -26.23 -16.88
N VAL A 431 -17.29 -25.66 -16.69
CA VAL A 431 -17.06 -24.56 -15.74
C VAL A 431 -17.94 -23.34 -16.09
N MET A 432 -17.94 -22.93 -17.36
CA MET A 432 -18.72 -21.78 -17.81
C MET A 432 -20.23 -22.00 -17.66
N SER A 433 -20.73 -23.18 -18.03
CA SER A 433 -22.16 -23.51 -17.88
C SER A 433 -22.60 -23.55 -16.42
N THR A 434 -21.72 -24.01 -15.53
CA THR A 434 -21.96 -24.08 -14.08
C THR A 434 -22.00 -22.68 -13.45
N ILE A 435 -21.02 -21.83 -13.72
CA ILE A 435 -21.01 -20.44 -13.23
C ILE A 435 -22.23 -19.68 -13.76
N LYS A 436 -22.54 -19.82 -15.06
CA LYS A 436 -23.74 -19.21 -15.65
C LYS A 436 -25.02 -19.71 -14.96
N GLY A 437 -25.12 -21.02 -14.70
CA GLY A 437 -26.25 -21.63 -14.00
C GLY A 437 -26.40 -21.11 -12.58
N ALA A 438 -25.30 -20.94 -11.85
CA ALA A 438 -25.29 -20.38 -10.51
C ALA A 438 -25.77 -18.92 -10.50
N VAL A 439 -25.31 -18.10 -11.45
CA VAL A 439 -25.79 -16.71 -11.60
C VAL A 439 -27.29 -16.69 -11.87
N LEU A 440 -27.79 -17.53 -12.79
CA LEU A 440 -29.22 -17.61 -13.09
C LEU A 440 -30.06 -18.01 -11.86
N GLN A 441 -29.59 -18.96 -11.05
CA GLN A 441 -30.28 -19.34 -9.81
C GLN A 441 -30.31 -18.20 -8.79
N LEU A 442 -29.25 -17.41 -8.68
CA LEU A 442 -29.23 -16.20 -7.85
C LEU A 442 -30.25 -15.15 -8.33
N PHE A 443 -30.44 -14.99 -9.64
CA PHE A 443 -31.50 -14.10 -10.16
C PHE A 443 -32.90 -14.64 -9.86
N GLU A 444 -33.13 -15.95 -9.99
CA GLU A 444 -34.42 -16.55 -9.65
C GLU A 444 -34.73 -16.45 -8.15
N SER A 445 -33.73 -16.58 -7.26
CA SER A 445 -33.95 -16.39 -5.81
C SER A 445 -34.39 -14.96 -5.47
N ARG A 446 -33.81 -13.94 -6.13
CA ARG A 446 -34.23 -12.54 -5.99
C ARG A 446 -35.62 -12.28 -6.53
N LYS A 447 -35.95 -12.85 -7.69
CA LYS A 447 -37.28 -12.77 -8.28
C LYS A 447 -38.33 -13.42 -7.36
N ALA A 448 -38.01 -14.55 -6.76
CA ALA A 448 -38.86 -15.20 -5.76
C ALA A 448 -39.05 -14.32 -4.52
N ALA A 449 -38.00 -13.67 -4.02
CA ALA A 449 -38.08 -12.75 -2.88
C ALA A 449 -38.96 -11.51 -3.16
N LEU A 450 -38.94 -10.98 -4.38
CA LEU A 450 -39.84 -9.89 -4.80
C LEU A 450 -41.30 -10.31 -4.98
N SER A 451 -41.55 -11.62 -5.10
CA SER A 451 -42.89 -12.19 -5.27
C SER A 451 -43.55 -12.58 -3.95
N GLN A 452 -42.84 -12.43 -2.83
CA GLN A 452 -43.35 -12.57 -1.46
C GLN A 452 -43.84 -11.21 -0.96
#